data_AF-A0A965EE47-F1
#
_entry.id   AF-A0A965EE47-F1
#
_cell.length_a   1.000
_cell.length_b   1.000
_cell.length_c   1.000
_cell.angle_alpha   90.00
_cell.angle_beta   90.00
_cell.angle_gamma   90.00
#
_symmetry.space_group_name_H-M   'P 1'
#
loop_
_entity.id
_entity.type
_entity.pdbx_description
1 polymer ?
#
loop_
_entity_poly.entity_id
_entity_poly.type
_entity_poly.pdbx_seq_one_letter_code
_entity_poly.pdbx_strand_id
1 'polypeptide(L)'
;KNENYFELTDDSDRASAIEAQFNEDALEEARRKIVPETSPDFDGKHCIECGEKIPAARLKLGKIRCIDCQTVREQKTRFFGG
;
A
#
# COMPACT_ATOMS: atom_id res chain seq x y z
N LYS A 1 39.01 -31.01 13.01
CA LYS A 1 37.76 -31.19 13.77
C LYS A 1 36.98 -29.88 13.63
N ASN A 2 35.94 -29.93 12.80
CA ASN A 2 34.89 -28.94 12.56
C ASN A 2 35.21 -27.47 12.88
N GLU A 3 35.83 -26.81 11.91
CA GLU A 3 36.02 -25.37 11.87
C GLU A 3 34.67 -24.69 11.59
N ASN A 4 34.40 -23.56 12.26
CA ASN A 4 33.46 -22.53 11.82
C ASN A 4 31.95 -22.94 11.77
N TYR A 5 31.39 -23.37 12.90
CA TYR A 5 29.91 -23.46 13.07
C TYR A 5 29.35 -22.34 13.99
N PHE A 6 30.21 -21.58 14.65
CA PHE A 6 29.80 -20.53 15.59
C PHE A 6 29.77 -19.13 14.97
N GLU A 7 30.33 -18.97 13.77
CA GLU A 7 30.36 -17.73 12.98
C GLU A 7 29.12 -17.61 12.07
N LEU A 8 28.02 -18.27 12.46
CA LEU A 8 26.81 -18.47 11.65
C LEU A 8 25.69 -17.43 11.92
N THR A 9 26.06 -16.27 12.47
CA THR A 9 25.25 -15.04 12.50
C THR A 9 26.12 -13.87 12.96
N ASP A 10 26.97 -13.34 12.06
CA ASP A 10 27.61 -12.04 12.29
C ASP A 10 26.54 -10.93 12.18
N ASP A 11 26.83 -9.74 12.68
CA ASP A 11 25.95 -8.55 12.61
C ASP A 11 25.49 -8.27 11.17
N SER A 12 26.30 -8.66 10.18
CA SER A 12 25.96 -8.57 8.75
C SER A 12 24.77 -9.44 8.34
N ASP A 13 24.67 -10.67 8.83
CA ASP A 13 23.50 -11.54 8.56
C ASP A 13 22.24 -10.99 9.23
N ARG A 14 22.39 -10.43 10.43
CA ARG A 14 21.29 -9.79 11.16
C ARG A 14 20.81 -8.52 10.45
N ALA A 15 21.72 -7.68 9.97
CA ALA A 15 21.39 -6.49 9.21
C ALA A 15 20.63 -6.87 7.93
N SER A 16 21.14 -7.86 7.18
CA SER A 16 20.50 -8.35 5.96
C SER A 16 19.10 -8.89 6.21
N ALA A 17 18.89 -9.62 7.31
CA ALA A 17 17.58 -10.14 7.69
C ALA A 17 16.58 -9.02 8.04
N ILE A 18 17.05 -7.93 8.66
CA ILE A 18 16.22 -6.76 8.97
C ILE A 18 15.85 -6.01 7.68
N GLU A 19 16.81 -5.79 6.78
CA GLU A 19 16.55 -5.14 5.49
C GLU A 19 15.55 -5.93 4.64
N ALA A 20 15.68 -7.27 4.60
CA ALA A 20 14.74 -8.14 3.91
C ALA A 20 13.32 -7.97 4.47
N GLN A 21 13.16 -7.98 5.79
CA GLN A 21 11.86 -7.78 6.45
C GLN A 21 11.24 -6.42 6.10
N PHE A 22 12.02 -5.33 6.15
CA PHE A 22 11.51 -4.00 5.79
C PHE A 22 11.09 -3.92 4.32
N ASN A 23 11.85 -4.53 3.42
CA ASN A 23 11.52 -4.55 2.00
C ASN A 23 10.25 -5.37 1.72
N GLU A 24 10.09 -6.51 2.38
CA GLU A 24 8.89 -7.34 2.26
C GLU A 24 7.65 -6.62 2.80
N ASP A 25 7.75 -5.96 3.96
CA ASP A 25 6.67 -5.19 4.56
C ASP A 25 6.25 -4.01 3.67
N ALA A 26 7.22 -3.24 3.17
CA ALA A 26 6.96 -2.13 2.25
C ALA A 26 6.28 -2.61 0.96
N LEU A 27 6.69 -3.77 0.43
CA LEU A 27 6.08 -4.36 -0.76
C LEU A 27 4.65 -4.83 -0.48
N GLU A 28 4.39 -5.43 0.67
CA GLU A 28 3.04 -5.86 1.05
C GLU A 28 2.12 -4.65 1.24
N GLU A 29 2.58 -3.58 1.88
CA GLU A 29 1.81 -2.35 2.04
C GLU A 29 1.48 -1.73 0.68
N ALA A 30 2.45 -1.68 -0.24
CA ALA A 30 2.22 -1.20 -1.59
C ALA A 30 1.16 -2.05 -2.32
N ARG A 31 1.20 -3.38 -2.18
CA ARG A 31 0.19 -4.27 -2.76
C ARG A 31 -1.20 -4.01 -2.19
N ARG A 32 -1.32 -3.84 -0.86
CA ARG A 32 -2.60 -3.54 -0.18
C ARG A 32 -3.23 -2.24 -0.69
N LYS A 33 -2.44 -1.21 -1.00
CA LYS A 33 -2.92 0.07 -1.54
C LYS A 33 -3.50 -0.04 -2.97
N ILE A 34 -3.09 -1.05 -3.74
CA ILE A 34 -3.52 -1.22 -5.14
C ILE A 34 -4.88 -1.93 -5.25
N VAL A 35 -5.28 -2.70 -4.23
CA VAL A 35 -6.51 -3.52 -4.21
C VAL A 35 -7.74 -2.69 -4.65
N PRO A 36 -8.62 -3.25 -5.50
CA PRO A 36 -9.87 -2.59 -5.88
C PRO A 36 -10.75 -2.38 -4.64
N GLU A 37 -11.29 -1.18 -4.51
CA GLU A 37 -12.21 -0.85 -3.42
C GLU A 37 -13.63 -1.22 -3.87
N THR A 38 -14.32 -2.06 -3.11
CA THR A 38 -15.75 -2.34 -3.34
C THR A 38 -16.54 -1.83 -2.14
N SER A 39 -17.62 -1.09 -2.42
CA SER A 39 -18.53 -0.56 -1.40
C SER A 39 -19.97 -0.79 -1.86
N PRO A 40 -20.87 -1.23 -0.98
CA PRO A 40 -22.28 -1.44 -1.32
C PRO A 40 -22.99 -0.14 -1.73
N ASP A 41 -22.55 1.01 -1.21
CA ASP A 41 -23.11 2.34 -1.52
C ASP A 41 -22.62 2.96 -2.84
N PHE A 42 -21.83 2.23 -3.63
CA PHE A 42 -21.29 2.78 -4.87
C PHE A 42 -22.25 2.59 -6.05
N ASP A 43 -22.81 3.69 -6.55
CA ASP A 43 -23.73 3.74 -7.69
C ASP A 43 -23.08 3.35 -9.05
N GLY A 44 -21.79 2.99 -9.04
CA GLY A 44 -21.06 2.57 -10.25
C GLY A 44 -20.56 3.72 -11.13
N LYS A 45 -20.93 4.98 -10.82
CA LYS A 45 -20.64 6.16 -11.67
C LYS A 45 -20.15 7.39 -10.91
N HIS A 46 -20.56 7.56 -9.65
CA HIS A 46 -20.31 8.77 -8.86
C HIS A 46 -19.42 8.49 -7.67
N CYS A 47 -18.56 9.44 -7.32
CA CYS A 47 -17.68 9.35 -6.16
C CYS A 47 -18.49 9.27 -4.86
N ILE A 48 -18.16 8.29 -4.01
CA ILE A 48 -18.82 8.10 -2.71
C ILE A 48 -18.62 9.25 -1.72
N GLU A 49 -17.64 10.13 -1.92
CA GLU A 49 -17.35 11.24 -1.00
C GLU A 49 -17.94 12.57 -1.44
N CYS A 50 -17.79 12.93 -2.72
CA CYS A 50 -18.21 14.23 -3.24
C CYS A 50 -19.38 14.15 -4.23
N GLY A 51 -19.76 12.95 -4.69
CA GLY A 51 -20.81 12.76 -5.71
C GLY A 51 -20.37 13.09 -7.14
N GLU A 52 -19.13 13.53 -7.36
CA GLU A 52 -18.62 13.87 -8.69
C GLU A 52 -18.54 12.64 -9.61
N LYS A 53 -18.74 12.84 -10.91
CA LYS A 53 -18.67 11.75 -11.89
C LYS A 53 -17.23 11.20 -12.00
N ILE A 54 -17.06 9.90 -11.77
CA ILE A 54 -15.76 9.25 -11.90
C ILE A 54 -15.47 8.99 -13.39
N PRO A 55 -14.26 9.32 -13.88
CA PRO A 55 -13.88 9.00 -15.24
C PRO A 55 -13.89 7.50 -15.49
N ALA A 56 -14.37 7.08 -16.67
CA ALA A 56 -14.53 5.66 -17.01
C ALA A 56 -13.22 4.84 -16.88
N ALA A 57 -12.06 5.47 -17.10
CA ALA A 57 -10.76 4.84 -16.89
C ALA A 57 -10.54 4.37 -15.44
N ARG A 58 -11.01 5.14 -14.44
CA ARG A 58 -10.91 4.80 -13.02
C ARG A 58 -11.95 3.77 -12.59
N LEU A 59 -13.16 3.84 -13.16
CA LEU A 59 -14.19 2.82 -12.94
C LEU A 59 -13.71 1.44 -13.40
N LYS A 60 -13.02 1.36 -14.54
CA LYS A 60 -12.39 0.11 -15.03
C LYS A 60 -11.32 -0.45 -14.10
N LEU A 61 -10.66 0.42 -13.32
CA LEU A 61 -9.67 0.02 -12.32
C LEU A 61 -10.30 -0.38 -10.97
N GLY A 62 -11.63 -0.37 -10.85
CA GLY A 62 -12.33 -0.69 -9.61
C GLY A 62 -12.12 0.36 -8.51
N LYS A 63 -11.94 1.63 -8.88
CA LYS A 63 -11.81 2.74 -7.93
C LYS A 63 -13.14 3.48 -7.78
N ILE A 64 -13.57 3.64 -6.53
CA ILE A 64 -14.87 4.23 -6.14
C ILE A 64 -14.79 5.72 -5.78
N ARG A 65 -13.60 6.31 -5.86
CA ARG A 65 -13.34 7.72 -5.58
C ARG A 65 -12.80 8.46 -6.81
N CYS A 66 -13.18 9.73 -6.95
CA CYS A 66 -12.57 10.62 -7.93
C CYS A 66 -11.08 10.87 -7.61
N ILE A 67 -10.37 11.49 -8.55
CA ILE A 67 -8.93 11.76 -8.39
C ILE A 67 -8.71 12.71 -7.22
N ASP A 68 -9.47 13.80 -7.15
CA ASP A 68 -9.31 14.85 -6.13
C ASP A 68 -9.50 14.33 -4.71
N CYS A 69 -10.61 13.61 -4.46
CA CYS A 69 -10.87 13.01 -3.15
C CYS A 69 -9.78 12.01 -2.76
N GLN A 70 -9.30 11.22 -3.73
CA GLN A 70 -8.21 10.29 -3.47
C GLN A 70 -6.91 11.02 -3.14
N THR A 71 -6.56 12.07 -3.89
CA THR A 71 -5.36 12.88 -3.64
C THR A 71 -5.43 13.60 -2.29
N VAL A 72 -6.61 14.10 -1.89
CA VAL A 72 -6.80 14.69 -0.56
C VAL A 72 -6.62 13.65 0.54
N ARG A 73 -7.15 12.44 0.36
CA ARG A 73 -6.98 11.34 1.32
C ARG A 73 -5.52 10.94 1.45
N GLU A 74 -4.81 10.78 0.34
CA GLU A 74 -3.37 10.48 0.33
C GLU A 74 -2.56 11.57 1.01
N GLN A 75 -2.85 12.85 0.73
CA GLN A 75 -2.22 13.97 1.43
C GLN A 75 -2.49 13.93 2.92
N LYS A 76 -3.74 13.75 3.35
CA LYS A 76 -4.09 13.62 4.77
C LYS A 76 -3.33 12.47 5.42
N THR A 77 -3.28 11.29 4.81
CA THR A 77 -2.50 10.17 5.34
C THR A 77 -1.02 10.51 5.47
N ARG A 78 -0.43 11.25 4.52
CA ARG A 78 0.97 11.71 4.61
C ARG A 78 1.20 12.71 5.75
N PHE A 79 0.23 13.57 6.04
CA PHE A 79 0.35 14.58 7.11
C PHE A 79 0.01 14.05 8.50
N PHE A 80 -0.91 13.09 8.61
CA PHE A 80 -1.40 12.54 9.89
C PHE A 80 -0.84 11.16 10.25
N GLY A 81 -0.20 10.46 9.31
CA GLY A 81 0.39 9.13 9.51
C GLY A 81 1.88 9.20 9.87
N GLY A 82 2.20 9.97 10.91
CA GLY A 82 3.50 9.97 11.58
C GLY A 82 3.49 9.13 12.84
#